data_AF-A0A935Y271-F1
#
_entry.id   AF-A0A935Y271-F1
#
_cell.length_a   1.000
_cell.length_b   1.000
_cell.length_c   1.000
_cell.angle_alpha   90.00
_cell.angle_beta   90.00
_cell.angle_gamma   90.00
#
_symmetry.space_group_name_H-M   'P 1'
#
loop_
_entity.id
_entity.type
_entity.pdbx_description
1 polymer ?
#
loop_
_entity_poly.entity_id
_entity_poly.type
_entity_poly.pdbx_seq_one_letter_code
_entity_poly.pdbx_strand_id
1 'polypeptide(L)'
;MLKKVLDGLFSMKAGMLYVAIFAVSIAVATFIENDFGTSAAQKLVFRARWFEVLMFVFAASILRNIYLHRLIPQKKWASLTFHMAIICILAGAAVTRFFGFEGMMHIREGDSSSEFLSAETHLNFAIQQNEKLYRISEPVLFASLGRNSFEQSYQIGDQLLHTRLVGFIPNPKNKLEDSPEGKPVIKVVVAGNSGREEFFIPFGDKGVYA
;
A
#
# COMPACT_ATOMS: atom_id res chain seq x y z
N MET A 1 38.91 -5.95 -1.00
CA MET A 1 37.94 -5.00 -0.43
C MET A 1 36.54 -5.61 -0.26
N LEU A 2 36.01 -6.31 -1.27
CA LEU A 2 34.66 -6.92 -1.23
C LEU A 2 34.39 -7.84 -0.02
N LYS A 3 35.34 -8.73 0.34
CA LYS A 3 35.20 -9.59 1.52
C LYS A 3 34.99 -8.81 2.81
N LYS A 4 35.76 -7.74 3.05
CA LYS A 4 35.63 -6.90 4.25
C LYS A 4 34.26 -6.21 4.33
N VAL A 5 33.73 -5.77 3.19
CA VAL A 5 32.39 -5.15 3.11
C VAL A 5 31.30 -6.18 3.43
N LEU A 6 31.37 -7.36 2.82
CA LEU A 6 30.44 -8.47 3.09
C LEU A 6 30.50 -8.93 4.54
N ASP A 7 31.69 -9.03 5.12
CA ASP A 7 31.88 -9.43 6.52
C ASP A 7 31.28 -8.40 7.49
N GLY A 8 31.37 -7.11 7.16
CA GLY A 8 30.72 -6.03 7.91
C GLY A 8 29.19 -6.09 7.81
N LEU A 9 28.66 -6.14 6.58
CA LEU A 9 27.23 -6.14 6.28
C LEU A 9 26.49 -7.34 6.89
N PHE A 10 27.14 -8.49 7.00
CA PHE A 10 26.51 -9.70 7.54
C PHE A 10 27.07 -10.12 8.90
N SER A 11 27.61 -9.16 9.66
CA SER A 11 28.03 -9.35 11.05
C SER A 11 26.84 -9.38 12.02
N MET A 12 27.02 -9.89 13.24
CA MET A 12 26.00 -9.82 14.29
C MET A 12 25.58 -8.37 14.63
N LYS A 13 26.54 -7.44 14.62
CA LYS A 13 26.25 -6.01 14.87
C LYS A 13 25.35 -5.41 13.80
N ALA A 14 25.61 -5.75 12.53
CA ALA A 14 24.75 -5.36 11.43
C ALA A 14 23.36 -5.99 11.53
N GLY A 15 23.27 -7.27 11.93
CA GLY A 15 22.00 -7.93 12.22
C GLY A 15 21.14 -7.18 13.24
N MET A 16 21.73 -6.75 14.36
CA MET A 16 21.02 -5.93 15.36
C MET A 16 20.59 -4.57 14.80
N LEU A 17 21.43 -3.94 13.98
CA LEU A 17 21.07 -2.70 13.29
C LEU A 17 19.86 -2.91 12.37
N TYR A 18 19.80 -4.02 11.62
CA TYR A 18 18.66 -4.31 10.75
C TYR A 18 17.37 -4.53 11.54
N VAL A 19 17.43 -5.19 12.70
CA VAL A 19 16.27 -5.30 13.61
C VAL A 19 15.81 -3.92 14.06
N ALA A 20 16.72 -3.04 14.46
CA ALA A 20 16.38 -1.69 14.90
C ALA A 20 15.74 -0.86 13.77
N ILE A 21 16.32 -0.89 12.56
CA ILE A 21 15.77 -0.19 11.40
C ILE A 21 14.39 -0.77 11.05
N PHE A 22 14.23 -2.10 11.08
CA PHE A 22 12.94 -2.75 10.84
C PHE A 22 11.90 -2.26 11.85
N ALA A 23 12.19 -2.31 13.16
CA ALA A 23 11.27 -1.87 14.20
C ALA A 23 10.86 -0.40 14.06
N VAL A 24 11.82 0.50 13.81
CA VAL A 24 11.54 1.92 13.56
C VAL A 24 10.71 2.09 12.29
N SER A 25 10.99 1.34 11.23
CA SER A 25 10.23 1.40 9.98
C SER A 25 8.77 1.02 10.18
N ILE A 26 8.50 -0.05 10.95
CA ILE A 26 7.12 -0.46 11.27
C ILE A 26 6.42 0.59 12.11
N ALA A 27 7.08 1.12 13.15
CA ALA A 27 6.50 2.17 13.99
C ALA A 27 6.15 3.43 13.16
N VAL A 28 7.07 3.88 12.30
CA VAL A 28 6.85 5.02 11.41
C VAL A 28 5.73 4.72 10.40
N ALA A 29 5.67 3.50 9.85
CA ALA A 29 4.61 3.10 8.94
C ALA A 29 3.22 3.21 9.58
N THR A 30 3.09 2.84 10.86
CA THR A 30 1.83 3.00 11.60
C THR A 30 1.39 4.46 11.70
N PHE A 31 2.30 5.39 11.98
CA PHE A 31 1.97 6.82 11.99
C PHE A 31 1.64 7.35 10.59
N ILE A 32 2.39 6.93 9.57
CA ILE A 32 2.10 7.30 8.17
C ILE A 32 0.71 6.80 7.78
N GLU A 33 0.36 5.57 8.13
CA GLU A 33 -0.95 5.01 7.85
C GLU A 33 -2.07 5.80 8.53
N ASN A 34 -1.88 6.19 9.79
CA ASN A 34 -2.86 6.97 10.53
C ASN A 34 -3.10 8.36 9.89
N ASP A 35 -2.03 9.06 9.52
CA ASP A 35 -2.12 10.46 9.10
C ASP A 35 -2.39 10.62 7.60
N PHE A 36 -1.91 9.67 6.79
CA PHE A 36 -1.92 9.76 5.33
C PHE A 36 -2.69 8.61 4.67
N GLY A 37 -3.11 7.60 5.43
CA GLY A 37 -3.87 6.45 4.95
C GLY A 37 -2.99 5.28 4.53
N THR A 38 -3.62 4.11 4.40
CA THR A 38 -2.95 2.83 4.11
C THR A 38 -2.15 2.86 2.80
N SER A 39 -2.62 3.55 1.76
CA SER A 39 -1.88 3.63 0.49
C SER A 39 -0.53 4.33 0.62
N ALA A 40 -0.40 5.31 1.53
CA ALA A 40 0.86 5.99 1.80
C ALA A 40 1.85 5.09 2.54
N ALA A 41 1.41 4.39 3.58
CA ALA A 41 2.26 3.44 4.30
C ALA A 41 2.74 2.30 3.40
N GLN A 42 1.83 1.77 2.56
CA GLN A 42 2.16 0.79 1.53
C GLN A 42 3.20 1.33 0.55
N LYS A 43 3.00 2.51 -0.01
CA LYS A 43 3.90 3.07 -1.02
C LYS A 43 5.30 3.38 -0.47
N LEU A 44 5.38 3.95 0.73
CA LEU A 44 6.63 4.47 1.29
C LEU A 44 7.43 3.43 2.07
N VAL A 45 6.76 2.43 2.67
CA VAL A 45 7.40 1.41 3.51
C VAL A 45 7.14 0.01 2.99
N PHE A 46 5.92 -0.52 3.12
CA PHE A 46 5.66 -1.95 2.94
C PHE A 46 5.92 -2.46 1.51
N ARG A 47 5.62 -1.64 0.49
CA ARG A 47 5.88 -1.95 -0.92
C ARG A 47 7.14 -1.32 -1.49
N ALA A 48 7.86 -0.54 -0.69
CA ALA A 48 9.05 0.16 -1.15
C ALA A 48 10.25 -0.78 -1.32
N ARG A 49 11.03 -0.54 -2.39
CA ARG A 49 12.22 -1.35 -2.71
C ARG A 49 13.28 -1.33 -1.61
N TRP A 50 13.43 -0.22 -0.89
CA TRP A 50 14.42 -0.12 0.19
C TRP A 50 14.07 -1.06 1.37
N PHE A 51 12.79 -1.21 1.67
CA PHE A 51 12.32 -2.09 2.75
C PHE A 51 12.45 -3.56 2.36
N GLU A 52 12.18 -3.88 1.09
CA GLU A 52 12.45 -5.20 0.50
C GLU A 52 13.95 -5.57 0.60
N VAL A 53 14.84 -4.64 0.27
CA VAL A 53 16.30 -4.83 0.41
C VAL A 53 16.69 -5.00 1.88
N LEU A 54 16.13 -4.21 2.79
CA LEU A 54 16.36 -4.35 4.24
C LEU A 54 16.01 -5.77 4.71
N MET A 55 14.81 -6.25 4.35
CA MET A 55 14.32 -7.58 4.72
C MET A 55 15.21 -8.69 4.17
N PHE A 56 15.63 -8.56 2.90
CA PHE A 56 16.53 -9.52 2.27
C PHE A 56 17.90 -9.57 2.95
N VAL A 57 18.54 -8.41 3.17
CA VAL A 57 19.85 -8.33 3.82
C VAL A 57 19.76 -8.80 5.27
N PHE A 58 18.65 -8.51 5.96
CA PHE A 58 18.39 -9.00 7.30
C PHE A 58 18.30 -10.54 7.34
N ALA A 59 17.51 -11.15 6.47
CA ALA A 59 17.42 -12.62 6.37
C ALA A 59 18.78 -13.27 6.05
N ALA A 60 19.49 -12.73 5.06
CA ALA A 60 20.82 -13.20 4.68
C ALA A 60 21.84 -13.07 5.83
N SER A 61 21.74 -12.00 6.63
CA SER A 61 22.59 -11.82 7.82
C SER A 61 22.35 -12.91 8.86
N ILE A 62 21.09 -13.29 9.12
CA ILE A 62 20.76 -14.37 10.06
C ILE A 62 21.30 -15.70 9.54
N LEU A 63 21.08 -16.03 8.27
CA LEU A 63 21.57 -17.27 7.64
C LEU A 63 23.09 -17.40 7.74
N ARG A 64 23.84 -16.33 7.42
CA ARG A 64 25.30 -16.33 7.55
C ARG A 64 25.74 -16.51 9.01
N ASN A 65 25.09 -15.84 9.96
CA ASN A 65 25.45 -15.95 11.38
C ASN A 65 25.15 -17.36 11.94
N ILE A 66 24.08 -18.03 11.50
CA ILE A 66 23.80 -19.43 11.84
C ILE A 66 24.96 -20.33 11.43
N TYR A 67 25.47 -20.18 10.21
CA TYR A 67 26.59 -20.96 9.70
C TYR A 67 27.91 -20.61 10.40
N LEU A 68 28.25 -19.32 10.50
CA LEU A 68 29.51 -18.84 11.05
C LEU A 68 29.68 -19.21 12.53
N HIS A 69 28.62 -19.08 13.33
CA HIS A 69 28.63 -19.43 14.76
C HIS A 69 28.29 -20.89 15.05
N ARG A 70 28.14 -21.72 14.00
CA ARG A 70 27.85 -23.16 14.09
C ARG A 70 26.72 -23.40 15.08
N LEU A 71 25.52 -22.91 14.77
CA LEU A 71 24.32 -23.04 15.62
C LEU A 71 23.60 -24.40 15.45
N ILE A 72 24.01 -25.22 14.47
CA ILE A 72 23.46 -26.55 14.17
C ILE A 72 23.60 -27.60 15.30
N PRO A 73 24.65 -27.60 16.16
CA PRO A 73 24.78 -28.60 17.22
C PRO A 73 23.58 -28.64 18.17
N GLN A 74 23.20 -29.83 18.63
CA GLN A 74 22.03 -30.06 19.51
C GLN A 74 21.96 -29.16 20.73
N LYS A 75 23.11 -28.85 21.34
CA LYS A 75 23.21 -27.96 22.50
C LYS A 75 22.71 -26.53 22.24
N LYS A 76 22.53 -26.13 20.98
CA LYS A 76 22.13 -24.78 20.56
C LYS A 76 20.77 -24.75 19.86
N TRP A 77 19.99 -25.83 19.91
CA TRP A 77 18.71 -25.92 19.21
C TRP A 77 17.72 -24.82 19.61
N ALA A 78 17.65 -24.44 20.88
CA ALA A 78 16.80 -23.33 21.31
C ALA A 78 17.11 -22.03 20.53
N SER A 79 18.40 -21.68 20.41
CA SER A 79 18.85 -20.52 19.64
C SER A 79 18.62 -20.73 18.13
N LEU A 80 18.90 -21.91 17.60
CA LEU A 80 18.70 -22.20 16.18
C LEU A 80 17.23 -22.06 15.78
N THR A 81 16.31 -22.66 16.54
CA THR A 81 14.87 -22.60 16.30
C THR A 81 14.37 -21.16 16.31
N PHE A 82 14.82 -20.34 17.26
CA PHE A 82 14.45 -18.92 17.31
C PHE A 82 14.83 -18.18 16.02
N HIS A 83 16.06 -18.36 15.54
CA HIS A 83 16.51 -17.69 14.31
C HIS A 83 15.83 -18.27 13.06
N MET A 84 15.62 -19.58 13.02
CA MET A 84 14.89 -20.23 11.92
C MET A 84 13.43 -19.80 11.85
N ALA A 85 12.78 -19.52 12.98
CA ALA A 85 11.44 -18.95 13.00
C ALA A 85 11.41 -17.57 12.34
N ILE A 86 12.38 -16.70 12.62
CA ILE A 86 12.51 -15.40 11.95
C ILE A 86 12.67 -15.59 10.43
N ILE A 87 13.56 -16.50 9.99
CA ILE A 87 13.72 -16.81 8.56
C ILE A 87 12.41 -17.30 7.94
N CYS A 88 11.67 -18.17 8.63
CA CYS A 88 10.38 -18.67 8.17
C CYS A 88 9.35 -17.55 8.00
N ILE A 89 9.27 -16.63 8.98
CA ILE A 89 8.39 -15.45 8.91
C ILE A 89 8.77 -14.54 7.74
N LEU A 90 10.07 -14.26 7.55
CA LEU A 90 10.56 -13.44 6.44
C LEU A 90 10.28 -14.10 5.08
N ALA A 91 10.40 -15.41 4.99
CA ALA A 91 10.06 -16.17 3.80
C ALA A 91 8.55 -16.11 3.50
N GLY A 92 7.70 -16.27 4.51
CA GLY A 92 6.25 -16.12 4.37
C GLY A 92 5.83 -14.70 3.94
N ALA A 93 6.50 -13.68 4.50
CA ALA A 93 6.30 -12.29 4.09
C ALA A 93 6.71 -12.06 2.62
N ALA A 94 7.81 -12.66 2.17
CA ALA A 94 8.22 -12.60 0.76
C ALA A 94 7.20 -13.28 -0.17
N VAL A 95 6.69 -14.44 0.20
CA VAL A 95 5.63 -15.14 -0.57
C VAL A 95 4.39 -14.26 -0.68
N THR A 96 3.91 -13.71 0.44
CA THR A 96 2.74 -12.81 0.47
C THR A 96 2.96 -11.56 -0.40
N ARG A 97 4.17 -11.01 -0.40
CA ARG A 97 4.52 -9.82 -1.18
C ARG A 97 4.50 -10.05 -2.70
N PHE A 98 5.02 -11.19 -3.16
CA PHE A 98 5.20 -11.43 -4.60
C PHE A 98 4.05 -12.21 -5.24
N PHE A 99 3.31 -12.98 -4.44
CA PHE A 99 2.27 -13.89 -4.94
C PHE A 99 0.93 -13.75 -4.20
N GLY A 100 0.87 -12.91 -3.16
CA GLY A 100 -0.36 -12.67 -2.42
C GLY A 100 -1.33 -11.74 -3.16
N PHE A 101 -2.62 -11.92 -2.86
CA PHE A 101 -3.69 -11.03 -3.28
C PHE A 101 -4.36 -10.46 -2.03
N GLU A 102 -4.64 -9.17 -2.04
CA GLU A 102 -5.25 -8.46 -0.92
C GLU A 102 -6.62 -7.93 -1.33
N GLY A 103 -7.54 -7.86 -0.38
CA GLY A 103 -8.87 -7.36 -0.63
C GLY A 103 -9.81 -7.52 0.56
N MET A 104 -11.06 -7.12 0.37
CA MET A 104 -12.12 -7.18 1.37
C MET A 104 -13.16 -8.22 0.98
N MET A 105 -13.44 -9.14 1.90
CA MET A 105 -14.52 -10.11 1.77
C MET A 105 -15.56 -9.82 2.83
N HIS A 106 -16.76 -9.41 2.42
CA HIS A 106 -17.87 -9.20 3.34
C HIS A 106 -18.66 -10.51 3.51
N ILE A 107 -18.62 -11.11 4.69
CA ILE A 107 -19.33 -12.34 5.03
C ILE A 107 -20.31 -12.05 6.15
N ARG A 108 -21.58 -12.46 5.99
CA ARG A 108 -22.60 -12.36 7.03
C ARG A 108 -22.57 -13.61 7.92
N GLU A 109 -23.09 -13.48 9.14
CA GLU A 109 -23.19 -14.62 10.06
C GLU A 109 -24.04 -15.75 9.44
N GLY A 110 -23.52 -16.97 9.46
CA GLY A 110 -24.16 -18.15 8.87
C GLY A 110 -23.96 -18.32 7.36
N ASP A 111 -23.40 -17.32 6.68
CA ASP A 111 -23.13 -17.35 5.23
C ASP A 111 -21.67 -17.73 4.92
N SER A 112 -21.42 -18.04 3.65
CA SER A 112 -20.07 -18.22 3.09
C SER A 112 -19.95 -17.43 1.78
N SER A 113 -18.73 -16.97 1.46
CA SER A 113 -18.42 -16.31 0.20
C SER A 113 -17.20 -16.96 -0.46
N SER A 114 -17.24 -17.08 -1.78
CA SER A 114 -16.09 -17.47 -2.61
C SER A 114 -15.52 -16.30 -3.43
N GLU A 115 -16.01 -15.08 -3.20
CA GLU A 115 -15.63 -13.87 -3.91
C GLU A 115 -15.23 -12.77 -2.93
N PHE A 116 -14.27 -11.94 -3.33
CA PHE A 116 -13.80 -10.79 -2.56
C PHE A 116 -13.48 -9.60 -3.47
N LEU A 117 -13.59 -8.40 -2.93
CA LEU A 117 -13.25 -7.16 -3.62
C LEU A 117 -11.75 -6.90 -3.48
N SER A 118 -11.03 -6.81 -4.61
CA SER A 118 -9.59 -6.51 -4.59
C SER A 118 -9.29 -5.16 -3.94
N ALA A 119 -8.19 -5.10 -3.18
CA ALA A 119 -7.64 -3.86 -2.63
C ALA A 119 -6.81 -3.07 -3.66
N GLU A 120 -6.48 -3.67 -4.81
CA GLU A 120 -5.73 -2.97 -5.85
C GLU A 120 -6.57 -1.87 -6.50
N THR A 121 -6.02 -0.67 -6.54
CA THR A 121 -6.65 0.46 -7.24
C THR A 121 -6.26 0.45 -8.71
N HIS A 122 -7.24 0.64 -9.59
CA HIS A 122 -7.03 0.66 -11.03
C HIS A 122 -7.39 2.02 -11.65
N LEU A 123 -6.61 2.46 -12.63
CA LEU A 123 -7.03 3.46 -13.59
C LEU A 123 -7.73 2.76 -14.75
N ASN A 124 -9.02 3.08 -14.93
CA ASN A 124 -9.84 2.51 -15.97
C ASN A 124 -10.07 3.52 -17.09
N PHE A 125 -9.69 3.17 -18.30
CA PHE A 125 -9.98 3.94 -19.51
C PHE A 125 -11.04 3.22 -20.33
N ALA A 126 -12.11 3.93 -20.68
CA ALA A 126 -13.13 3.48 -21.60
C ALA A 126 -13.12 4.43 -22.81
N ILE A 127 -12.64 3.94 -23.94
CA ILE A 127 -12.40 4.75 -25.14
C ILE A 127 -13.32 4.23 -26.24
N GLN A 128 -14.18 5.09 -26.76
CA GLN A 128 -15.12 4.75 -27.83
C GLN A 128 -14.64 5.37 -29.16
N GLN A 129 -14.45 4.53 -30.18
CA GLN A 129 -14.03 4.96 -31.52
C GLN A 129 -14.71 4.07 -32.57
N ASN A 130 -15.39 4.68 -33.55
CA ASN A 130 -16.06 3.98 -34.67
C ASN A 130 -16.90 2.78 -34.20
N GLU A 131 -17.80 3.00 -33.24
CA GLU A 131 -18.67 1.99 -32.60
C GLU A 131 -17.95 0.90 -31.79
N LYS A 132 -16.60 0.88 -31.76
CA LYS A 132 -15.81 -0.01 -30.90
C LYS A 132 -15.53 0.65 -29.55
N LEU A 133 -15.65 -0.14 -28.48
CA LEU A 133 -15.30 0.25 -27.12
C LEU A 133 -14.03 -0.49 -26.67
N TYR A 134 -12.98 0.27 -26.37
CA TYR A 134 -11.73 -0.22 -25.80
C TYR A 134 -11.76 0.01 -24.29
N ARG A 135 -11.52 -1.05 -23.50
CA ARG A 135 -11.41 -0.97 -22.03
C ARG A 135 -9.99 -1.34 -21.63
N ILE A 136 -9.35 -0.44 -20.90
CA ILE A 136 -7.99 -0.61 -20.38
C ILE A 136 -8.07 -0.43 -18.87
N SER A 137 -7.41 -1.30 -18.12
CA SER A 137 -7.36 -1.24 -16.66
C SER A 137 -5.92 -1.40 -16.22
N GLU A 138 -5.36 -0.35 -15.63
CA GLU A 138 -3.98 -0.37 -15.13
C GLU A 138 -3.94 -0.34 -13.62
N PRO A 139 -3.25 -1.27 -12.97
CA PRO A 139 -3.03 -1.20 -11.54
C PRO A 139 -2.13 0.00 -11.21
N VAL A 140 -2.56 0.81 -10.25
CA VAL A 140 -1.81 1.97 -9.76
C VAL A 140 -1.75 1.94 -8.25
N LEU A 141 -0.72 2.58 -7.68
CA LEU A 141 -0.62 2.85 -6.25
C LEU A 141 -0.38 4.33 -6.04
N PHE A 142 -1.49 5.09 -6.05
CA PHE A 142 -1.47 6.49 -5.70
C PHE A 142 -1.62 6.67 -4.19
N ALA A 143 -0.80 7.55 -3.63
CA ALA A 143 -0.76 7.83 -2.21
C ALA A 143 -0.87 9.32 -1.95
N SER A 144 -1.48 9.69 -0.84
CA SER A 144 -1.57 11.08 -0.38
C SER A 144 -0.20 11.69 -0.03
N LEU A 145 0.76 10.86 0.39
CA LEU A 145 2.12 11.25 0.72
C LEU A 145 3.13 10.66 -0.26
N GLY A 146 4.11 11.48 -0.66
CA GLY A 146 5.14 11.13 -1.64
C GLY A 146 4.78 11.54 -3.07
N ARG A 147 5.51 11.00 -4.05
CA ARG A 147 5.29 11.32 -5.47
C ARG A 147 4.40 10.28 -6.14
N ASN A 148 3.41 10.75 -6.89
CA ASN A 148 2.61 9.94 -7.80
C ASN A 148 3.00 10.24 -9.24
N SER A 149 3.13 9.20 -10.05
CA SER A 149 3.43 9.31 -11.47
C SER A 149 2.76 8.16 -12.18
N PHE A 150 2.25 8.43 -13.37
CA PHE A 150 1.72 7.43 -14.29
C PHE A 150 1.93 7.99 -15.68
N GLU A 151 2.50 7.17 -16.58
CA GLU A 151 2.75 7.53 -17.96
C GLU A 151 2.74 6.26 -18.79
N GLN A 152 1.82 6.17 -19.75
CA GLN A 152 1.66 4.99 -20.59
C GLN A 152 1.06 5.38 -21.94
N SER A 153 1.44 4.65 -22.99
CA SER A 153 0.93 4.84 -24.35
C SER A 153 0.18 3.60 -24.82
N TYR A 154 -0.99 3.80 -25.41
CA TYR A 154 -1.87 2.74 -25.90
C TYR A 154 -2.19 2.92 -27.38
N GLN A 155 -2.12 1.84 -28.14
CA GLN A 155 -2.56 1.85 -29.53
C GLN A 155 -4.08 1.60 -29.59
N ILE A 156 -4.85 2.59 -30.02
CA ILE A 156 -6.30 2.54 -30.18
C ILE A 156 -6.65 2.70 -31.65
N GLY A 157 -6.87 1.57 -32.33
CA GLY A 157 -6.97 1.55 -33.79
C GLY A 157 -5.67 2.05 -34.42
N ASP A 158 -5.76 3.11 -35.23
CA ASP A 158 -4.61 3.74 -35.87
C ASP A 158 -4.01 4.92 -35.06
N GLN A 159 -4.58 5.23 -33.89
CA GLN A 159 -4.15 6.35 -33.05
C GLN A 159 -3.38 5.89 -31.81
N LEU A 160 -2.29 6.58 -31.49
CA LEU A 160 -1.55 6.37 -30.25
C LEU A 160 -2.08 7.32 -29.17
N LEU A 161 -2.70 6.77 -28.15
CA LEU A 161 -3.15 7.50 -26.96
C LEU A 161 -2.03 7.51 -25.92
N HIS A 162 -1.37 8.66 -25.77
CA HIS A 162 -0.43 8.90 -24.68
C HIS A 162 -1.15 9.47 -23.47
N THR A 163 -1.03 8.80 -22.33
CA THR A 163 -1.66 9.20 -21.06
C THR A 163 -0.58 9.48 -20.02
N ARG A 164 -0.72 10.59 -19.28
CA ARG A 164 0.16 10.96 -18.17
C ARG A 164 -0.66 11.54 -17.01
N LEU A 165 -0.27 11.23 -15.78
CA LEU A 165 -0.80 11.87 -14.59
C LEU A 165 -0.33 13.33 -14.50
N VAL A 166 -1.26 14.27 -14.56
CA VAL A 166 -0.98 15.72 -14.42
C VAL A 166 -0.95 16.13 -12.94
N GLY A 167 -1.88 15.61 -12.13
CA GLY A 167 -1.98 15.92 -10.72
C GLY A 167 -2.81 14.88 -9.98
N PHE A 168 -2.56 14.76 -8.68
CA PHE A 168 -3.30 13.87 -7.79
C PHE A 168 -3.76 14.64 -6.57
N ILE A 169 -5.07 14.67 -6.35
CA ILE A 169 -5.70 15.29 -5.18
C ILE A 169 -6.19 14.15 -4.29
N PRO A 170 -5.50 13.84 -3.18
CA PRO A 170 -5.96 12.83 -2.25
C PRO A 170 -7.19 13.30 -1.49
N ASN A 171 -8.18 12.42 -1.32
CA ASN A 171 -9.36 12.63 -0.48
C ASN A 171 -10.05 13.99 -0.69
N PRO A 172 -10.44 14.34 -1.93
CA PRO A 172 -11.05 15.63 -2.21
C PRO A 172 -12.34 15.77 -1.41
N LYS A 173 -12.49 16.90 -0.73
CA LYS A 173 -13.72 17.27 -0.03
C LYS A 173 -14.34 18.46 -0.75
N ASN A 174 -15.64 18.37 -1.01
CA ASN A 174 -16.38 19.52 -1.51
C ASN A 174 -16.41 20.60 -0.42
N LYS A 175 -16.09 21.83 -0.80
CA LYS A 175 -16.16 23.00 0.07
C LYS A 175 -17.11 24.00 -0.57
N LEU A 176 -17.99 24.59 0.23
CA LEU A 176 -18.80 25.72 -0.22
C LEU A 176 -17.92 26.96 -0.36
N GLU A 177 -18.10 27.66 -1.47
CA GLU A 177 -17.44 28.93 -1.78
C GLU A 177 -18.51 29.94 -2.17
N ASP A 178 -18.35 31.17 -1.69
CA ASP A 178 -19.30 32.25 -1.98
C ASP A 178 -19.16 32.67 -3.44
N SER A 179 -20.28 32.71 -4.16
CA SER A 179 -20.33 33.18 -5.54
C SER A 179 -21.57 34.06 -5.73
N PRO A 180 -21.44 35.23 -6.41
CA PRO A 180 -22.60 36.07 -6.75
C PRO A 180 -23.67 35.35 -7.58
N GLU A 181 -23.26 34.32 -8.32
CA GLU A 181 -24.15 33.49 -9.16
C GLU A 181 -24.44 32.11 -8.51
N GLY A 182 -24.03 31.93 -7.25
CA GLY A 182 -24.20 30.68 -6.51
C GLY A 182 -25.66 30.41 -6.15
N LYS A 183 -26.02 29.12 -6.05
CA LYS A 183 -27.32 28.72 -5.49
C LYS A 183 -27.25 28.82 -3.97
N PRO A 184 -28.31 29.27 -3.26
CA PRO A 184 -28.36 29.18 -1.81
C PRO A 184 -28.22 27.71 -1.39
N VAL A 185 -27.31 27.40 -0.46
CA VAL A 185 -27.08 26.04 0.07
C VAL A 185 -27.17 26.09 1.59
N ILE A 186 -27.90 25.15 2.19
CA ILE A 186 -27.88 24.92 3.64
C ILE A 186 -26.88 23.81 3.93
N LYS A 187 -25.93 24.09 4.84
CA LYS A 187 -25.04 23.08 5.41
C LYS A 187 -25.65 22.55 6.70
N VAL A 188 -26.07 21.28 6.70
CA VAL A 188 -26.54 20.60 7.90
C VAL A 188 -25.39 19.77 8.47
N VAL A 189 -25.16 19.88 9.77
CA VAL A 189 -24.12 19.13 10.46
C VAL A 189 -24.80 18.23 11.50
N VAL A 190 -24.58 16.92 11.39
CA VAL A 190 -25.18 15.91 12.26
C VAL A 190 -24.07 15.12 12.96
N ALA A 191 -24.28 14.76 14.22
CA ALA A 191 -23.43 13.80 14.91
C ALA A 191 -23.92 12.38 14.58
N GLY A 192 -23.17 11.66 13.75
CA GLY A 192 -23.41 10.26 13.41
C GLY A 192 -22.51 9.31 14.21
N ASN A 193 -22.72 8.00 14.04
CA ASN A 193 -21.90 6.96 14.68
C ASN A 193 -20.41 7.04 14.31
N SER A 194 -20.09 7.62 13.15
CA SER A 194 -18.72 7.82 12.65
C SER A 194 -18.14 9.20 12.97
N GLY A 195 -18.84 10.01 13.78
CA GLY A 195 -18.45 11.38 14.13
C GLY A 195 -19.29 12.45 13.43
N ARG A 196 -18.67 13.60 13.15
CA ARG A 196 -19.34 14.74 12.52
C ARG A 196 -19.57 14.48 11.03
N GLU A 197 -20.84 14.40 10.63
CA GLU A 197 -21.27 14.29 9.23
C GLU A 197 -21.80 15.64 8.73
N GLU A 198 -21.49 15.98 7.48
CA GLU A 198 -21.88 17.25 6.86
C GLU A 198 -22.66 16.99 5.58
N PHE A 199 -23.86 17.58 5.49
CA PHE A 199 -24.74 17.50 4.33
C PHE A 199 -24.92 18.87 3.73
N PHE A 200 -24.87 18.95 2.40
CA PHE A 200 -25.07 20.18 1.64
C PHE A 200 -26.38 20.06 0.86
N ILE A 201 -27.34 20.94 1.15
CA ILE A 201 -28.68 20.93 0.54
C ILE A 201 -28.85 22.19 -0.29
N PRO A 202 -28.69 22.13 -1.63
CA PRO A 202 -28.95 23.25 -2.51
C PRO A 202 -30.43 23.63 -2.55
N PHE A 203 -30.72 24.90 -2.76
CA PHE A 203 -32.09 25.40 -2.94
C PHE A 203 -32.77 24.70 -4.12
N GLY A 204 -33.93 24.10 -3.88
CA GLY A 204 -34.70 23.34 -4.86
C GLY A 204 -34.36 21.86 -4.97
N ASP A 205 -33.40 21.37 -4.18
CA ASP A 205 -33.11 19.93 -4.10
C ASP A 205 -34.26 19.21 -3.37
N LYS A 206 -34.73 18.10 -3.95
CA LYS A 206 -35.87 17.31 -3.42
C LYS A 206 -35.43 16.15 -2.53
N GLY A 207 -34.12 16.02 -2.27
CA GLY A 207 -33.57 15.13 -1.26
C GLY A 207 -33.92 13.66 -1.48
N VAL A 208 -33.19 12.99 -2.36
CA VAL A 208 -33.02 11.52 -2.25
C VAL A 208 -31.66 11.30 -1.62
N TYR A 209 -31.59 11.48 -0.30
CA TYR A 209 -30.44 11.04 0.49
C TYR A 209 -30.81 9.66 1.04
N ALA A 210 -30.36 8.62 0.32
CA ALA A 210 -30.51 7.21 0.70
C ALA A 210 -29.43 6.79 1.69
#